data_AF-U2R767-F1
#
_entry.id   AF-U2R767-F1
#
_cell.length_a   1.000
_cell.length_b   1.000
_cell.length_c   1.000
_cell.angle_alpha   90.00
_cell.angle_beta   90.00
_cell.angle_gamma   90.00
#
_symmetry.space_group_name_H-M   'P 1'
#
loop_
_entity.id
_entity.type
_entity.pdbx_description
1 polymer ?
#
loop_
_entity_poly.entity_id
_entity_poly.type
_entity_poly.pdbx_seq_one_letter_code
_entity_poly.pdbx_strand_id
1 'polypeptide(L)'
;MKFAEKLLKHPEFLQLQKRVQEMEQDRIYCHHELSHALDVCRMAWMMYLEDEYKTHLKDYRQKKEAKVEASEQKYRAEIAGQYITDLQTDDADHTEKPYLNADNMLAKKDQFYVTGLLHDIGRVAQYETGEHHSVAGVRIAEKLLTEIEYPSEWMRETLQIVGVHHGREETDGELSRMEYYIRRADHLSRNCFFCEASDSCKWKKEERNQTICW
;
A
#
# COMPACT_ATOMS: atom_id res chain seq x y z
N MET A 1 0.52 10.63 12.59
CA MET A 1 1.47 10.08 11.58
C MET A 1 2.54 11.14 11.39
N LYS A 2 3.80 10.83 11.68
CA LYS A 2 4.87 11.83 11.78
C LYS A 2 5.15 12.49 10.42
N PHE A 3 5.39 11.70 9.38
CA PHE A 3 5.88 12.21 8.10
C PHE A 3 4.77 12.71 7.20
N ALA A 4 3.61 12.04 7.17
CA ALA A 4 2.44 12.52 6.48
C ALA A 4 2.00 13.90 7.00
N GLU A 5 2.03 14.12 8.32
CA GLU A 5 1.72 15.44 8.89
C GLU A 5 2.76 16.50 8.53
N LYS A 6 4.06 16.16 8.49
CA LYS A 6 5.10 17.08 8.00
C LYS A 6 4.85 17.44 6.53
N LEU A 7 4.58 16.46 5.68
CA LEU A 7 4.33 16.66 4.25
C LEU A 7 3.09 17.52 3.99
N LEU A 8 1.98 17.25 4.68
CA LEU A 8 0.74 18.03 4.57
C LEU A 8 0.88 19.48 5.04
N LYS A 9 1.93 19.80 5.81
CA LYS A 9 2.27 21.17 6.23
C LYS A 9 3.40 21.78 5.40
N HIS A 10 3.98 21.04 4.46
CA HIS A 10 5.12 21.49 3.68
C HIS A 10 4.70 22.56 2.67
N PRO A 11 5.33 23.75 2.65
CA PRO A 11 4.89 24.87 1.80
C PRO A 11 4.85 24.52 0.31
N GLU A 12 5.87 23.85 -0.20
CA GLU A 12 5.93 23.46 -1.61
C GLU A 12 4.91 22.38 -1.96
N PHE A 13 4.66 21.44 -1.05
CA PHE A 13 3.61 20.43 -1.26
C PHE A 13 2.23 21.10 -1.37
N LEU A 14 1.93 22.03 -0.45
CA LEU A 14 0.67 22.78 -0.48
C LEU A 14 0.53 23.64 -1.75
N GLN A 15 1.63 24.26 -2.20
CA GLN A 15 1.64 25.03 -3.45
C GLN A 15 1.37 24.14 -4.67
N LEU A 16 2.01 22.97 -4.74
CA LEU A 16 1.80 22.00 -5.82
C LEU A 16 0.36 21.48 -5.82
N GLN A 17 -0.20 21.13 -4.65
CA GLN A 17 -1.60 20.68 -4.54
C GLN A 17 -2.59 21.75 -4.99
N LYS A 18 -2.37 23.01 -4.57
CA LYS A 18 -3.18 24.13 -5.04
C LYS A 18 -3.10 24.29 -6.57
N ARG A 19 -1.89 24.11 -7.13
CA ARG A 19 -1.66 24.22 -8.58
C ARG A 19 -2.38 23.13 -9.38
N VAL A 20 -2.33 21.87 -8.91
CA VAL A 20 -3.12 20.77 -9.51
C VAL A 20 -4.60 21.12 -9.47
N GLN A 21 -5.11 21.55 -8.32
CA GLN A 21 -6.51 21.90 -8.16
C GLN A 21 -6.95 23.00 -9.14
N GLU A 22 -6.16 24.07 -9.28
CA GLU A 22 -6.40 25.16 -10.24
C GLU A 22 -6.40 24.66 -11.69
N MET A 23 -5.47 23.78 -12.06
CA MET A 23 -5.35 23.23 -13.41
C MET A 23 -6.48 22.24 -13.76
N GLU A 24 -7.09 21.63 -12.75
CA GLU A 24 -8.12 20.61 -12.95
C GLU A 24 -9.56 21.12 -12.80
N GLN A 25 -9.76 22.42 -12.51
CA GLN A 25 -11.11 22.99 -12.31
C GLN A 25 -12.06 22.75 -13.49
N ASP A 26 -11.58 22.94 -14.71
CA ASP A 26 -12.36 22.74 -15.94
C ASP A 26 -12.15 21.35 -16.55
N ARG A 27 -11.46 20.45 -15.84
CA ARG A 27 -11.12 19.13 -16.37
C ARG A 27 -12.33 18.21 -16.27
N ILE A 28 -12.79 17.71 -17.42
CA ILE A 28 -13.93 16.78 -17.48
C ILE A 28 -13.57 15.33 -17.07
N TYR A 29 -12.28 14.98 -17.04
CA TYR A 29 -11.78 13.65 -16.66
C TYR A 29 -11.40 13.57 -15.19
N CYS A 30 -11.25 12.35 -14.62
CA CYS A 30 -10.95 12.13 -13.19
C CYS A 30 -9.88 13.09 -12.63
N HIS A 31 -10.24 13.89 -11.63
CA HIS A 31 -9.32 14.80 -10.93
C HIS A 31 -8.35 14.01 -10.03
N HIS A 32 -7.21 14.62 -9.73
CA HIS A 32 -6.13 14.08 -8.90
C HIS A 32 -5.68 15.11 -7.85
N GLU A 33 -6.60 15.97 -7.42
CA GLU A 33 -6.40 16.84 -6.27
C GLU A 33 -6.27 16.03 -4.96
N LEU A 34 -6.02 16.72 -3.84
CA LEU A 34 -5.74 16.12 -2.54
C LEU A 34 -6.80 15.11 -2.07
N SER A 35 -8.07 15.29 -2.42
CA SER A 35 -9.17 14.38 -2.07
C SER A 35 -8.90 12.97 -2.62
N HIS A 36 -8.59 12.87 -3.92
CA HIS A 36 -8.20 11.61 -4.59
C HIS A 36 -6.99 10.97 -3.91
N ALA A 37 -5.93 11.74 -3.67
CA ALA A 37 -4.71 11.21 -3.04
C ALA A 37 -4.99 10.62 -1.63
N LEU A 38 -5.85 11.27 -0.84
CA LEU A 38 -6.24 10.76 0.49
C LEU A 38 -7.09 9.49 0.40
N ASP A 39 -7.96 9.37 -0.61
CA ASP A 39 -8.74 8.15 -0.84
C ASP A 39 -7.83 6.99 -1.25
N VAL A 40 -6.83 7.24 -2.10
CA VAL A 40 -5.78 6.27 -2.41
C VAL A 40 -5.06 5.79 -1.14
N CYS A 41 -4.66 6.73 -0.26
CA CYS A 41 -4.00 6.39 1.01
C CYS A 41 -4.86 5.48 1.89
N ARG A 42 -6.15 5.83 2.06
CA ARG A 42 -7.09 5.09 2.91
C ARG A 42 -7.35 3.70 2.36
N MET A 43 -7.67 3.60 1.08
CA MET A 43 -7.98 2.32 0.44
C MET A 43 -6.77 1.39 0.42
N ALA A 44 -5.58 1.91 0.09
CA ALA A 44 -4.35 1.12 0.11
C ALA A 44 -4.06 0.55 1.50
N TRP A 45 -4.20 1.39 2.54
CA TRP A 45 -4.00 0.97 3.92
C TRP A 45 -5.04 -0.06 4.39
N MET A 46 -6.31 0.11 4.04
CA MET A 46 -7.36 -0.85 4.39
C MET A 46 -7.12 -2.21 3.74
N MET A 47 -6.86 -2.25 2.43
CA MET A 47 -6.57 -3.50 1.72
C MET A 47 -5.35 -4.21 2.30
N TYR A 48 -4.30 -3.45 2.64
CA TYR A 48 -3.13 -3.99 3.32
C TYR A 48 -3.51 -4.65 4.65
N LEU A 49 -4.27 -3.95 5.51
CA LEU A 49 -4.70 -4.48 6.80
C LEU A 49 -5.58 -5.73 6.68
N GLU A 50 -6.48 -5.78 5.70
CA GLU A 50 -7.31 -6.96 5.47
C GLU A 50 -6.48 -8.19 5.13
N ASP A 51 -5.45 -8.03 4.29
CA ASP A 51 -4.60 -9.14 3.88
C ASP A 51 -3.62 -9.57 4.98
N GLU A 52 -3.13 -8.64 5.81
CA GLU A 52 -2.43 -8.97 7.06
C GLU A 52 -3.32 -9.77 8.01
N TYR A 53 -4.56 -9.33 8.23
CA TYR A 53 -5.53 -10.03 9.08
C TYR A 53 -5.86 -11.44 8.57
N LYS A 54 -6.11 -11.58 7.25
CA LYS A 54 -6.34 -12.90 6.63
C LYS A 54 -5.13 -13.82 6.82
N THR A 55 -3.92 -13.29 6.73
CA THR A 55 -2.67 -14.05 6.95
C THR A 55 -2.58 -14.53 8.40
N HIS A 56 -2.82 -13.64 9.36
CA HIS A 56 -2.85 -13.98 10.79
C HIS A 56 -3.89 -15.07 11.10
N LEU A 57 -5.10 -14.98 10.53
CA LEU A 57 -6.15 -15.99 10.71
C LEU A 57 -5.79 -17.35 10.11
N LYS A 58 -5.06 -17.40 8.99
CA LYS A 58 -4.59 -18.66 8.39
C LYS A 58 -3.54 -19.32 9.29
N ASP A 59 -2.56 -18.56 9.73
CA ASP A 59 -1.50 -19.05 10.63
C ASP A 59 -2.07 -19.52 11.97
N TYR A 60 -3.04 -18.79 12.54
CA TYR A 60 -3.73 -19.21 13.77
C TYR A 60 -4.46 -20.55 13.61
N ARG A 61 -5.17 -20.75 12.49
CA ARG A 61 -5.86 -22.01 12.19
C ARG A 61 -4.89 -23.18 12.06
N GLN A 62 -3.84 -23.01 11.28
CA GLN A 62 -2.80 -24.05 11.11
C GLN A 62 -2.14 -24.43 12.43
N LYS A 63 -1.81 -23.45 13.28
CA LYS A 63 -1.26 -23.71 14.62
C LYS A 63 -2.23 -24.49 15.51
N LYS A 64 -3.54 -24.19 15.42
CA LYS A 64 -4.57 -24.90 16.19
C LYS A 64 -4.72 -26.34 15.73
N GLU A 65 -4.76 -26.57 14.41
CA GLU A 65 -4.82 -27.91 13.80
C GLU A 65 -3.61 -28.76 14.20
N ALA A 66 -2.40 -28.23 14.06
CA ALA A 66 -1.16 -28.92 14.45
C ALA A 66 -1.13 -29.32 15.95
N LYS A 67 -1.65 -28.45 16.84
CA LYS A 67 -1.76 -28.77 18.28
C LYS A 67 -2.75 -29.91 18.55
N VAL A 68 -3.86 -29.96 17.81
CA VAL A 68 -4.85 -31.05 17.94
C VAL A 68 -4.26 -32.37 17.42
N GLU A 69 -3.62 -32.36 16.25
CA GLU A 69 -2.96 -33.55 15.69
C GLU A 69 -1.88 -34.12 16.62
N ALA A 70 -1.03 -33.25 17.19
CA ALA A 70 -0.01 -33.66 18.16
C ALA A 70 -0.63 -34.30 19.42
N SER A 71 -1.75 -33.74 19.91
CA SER A 71 -2.48 -34.28 21.07
C SER A 71 -3.11 -35.64 20.76
N GLU A 72 -3.72 -35.82 19.59
CA GLU A 72 -4.28 -37.11 19.17
C GLU A 72 -3.20 -38.18 18.97
N GLN A 73 -2.07 -37.82 18.38
CA GLN A 73 -0.95 -38.73 18.19
C GLN A 73 -0.38 -39.22 19.53
N LYS A 74 -0.26 -38.31 20.50
CA LYS A 74 0.15 -38.65 21.87
C LYS A 74 -0.82 -39.64 22.52
N TYR A 75 -2.13 -39.37 22.45
CA TYR A 75 -3.15 -40.26 22.99
C TYR A 75 -3.14 -41.66 22.35
N ARG A 76 -2.99 -41.74 21.02
CA ARG A 76 -2.91 -43.04 20.31
C ARG A 76 -1.68 -43.86 20.72
N ALA A 77 -0.54 -43.21 20.91
CA ALA A 77 0.68 -43.88 21.35
C ALA A 77 0.58 -44.41 22.80
N GLU A 78 -0.07 -43.64 23.69
CA GLU A 78 -0.38 -44.08 25.05
C GLU A 78 -1.25 -45.35 25.06
N ILE A 79 -2.31 -45.39 24.24
CA ILE A 79 -3.18 -46.59 24.10
C ILE A 79 -2.44 -47.79 23.52
N ALA A 80 -1.47 -47.57 22.62
CA ALA A 80 -0.67 -48.63 22.01
C ALA A 80 0.38 -49.24 22.97
N GLY A 81 0.48 -48.77 24.22
CA GLY A 81 1.42 -49.29 25.20
C GLY A 81 2.89 -48.98 24.88
N GLN A 82 3.15 -48.04 23.96
CA GLN A 82 4.48 -47.56 23.66
C GLN A 82 4.83 -46.47 24.67
N TYR A 83 5.83 -46.72 25.52
CA TYR A 83 6.43 -45.68 26.35
C TYR A 83 7.09 -44.67 25.42
N ILE A 84 6.44 -43.53 25.16
CA ILE A 84 7.11 -42.39 24.54
C ILE A 84 8.12 -41.88 25.59
N THR A 85 9.40 -42.19 25.40
CA THR A 85 10.47 -41.50 26.12
C THR A 85 10.39 -40.04 25.74
N ASP A 86 10.09 -39.20 26.73
CA ASP A 86 10.03 -37.73 26.69
C ASP A 86 10.34 -37.15 25.31
N LEU A 87 9.29 -36.98 24.50
CA LEU A 87 9.35 -35.98 23.45
C LEU A 87 9.73 -34.70 24.18
N GLN A 88 10.95 -34.23 23.92
CA GLN A 88 11.40 -32.92 24.33
C GLN A 88 10.20 -32.00 24.13
N THR A 89 9.69 -31.43 25.22
CA THR A 89 8.90 -30.23 25.10
C THR A 89 9.89 -29.24 24.55
N ASP A 90 10.00 -29.21 23.22
CA ASP A 90 10.52 -28.09 22.50
C ASP A 90 9.57 -26.95 22.91
N ASP A 91 9.92 -26.32 24.03
CA ASP A 91 9.91 -24.88 24.17
C ASP A 91 10.80 -24.36 23.03
N ALA A 92 10.39 -24.62 21.79
CA ALA A 92 10.98 -24.07 20.60
C ALA A 92 10.69 -22.59 20.75
N ASP A 93 11.73 -21.91 21.23
CA ASP A 93 11.96 -20.48 21.17
C ASP A 93 11.13 -19.93 20.02
N HIS A 94 9.98 -19.36 20.40
CA HIS A 94 8.96 -18.94 19.47
C HIS A 94 9.54 -17.75 18.72
N THR A 95 10.20 -18.00 17.61
CA THR A 95 10.38 -16.98 16.58
C THR A 95 8.97 -16.67 16.08
N GLU A 96 8.28 -15.76 16.77
CA GLU A 96 7.06 -15.14 16.29
C GLU A 96 7.37 -14.64 14.88
N LYS A 97 6.68 -15.20 13.87
CA LYS A 97 6.65 -14.58 12.54
C LYS A 97 6.37 -13.08 12.76
N PRO A 98 7.08 -12.15 12.10
CA PRO A 98 7.00 -10.74 12.39
C PRO A 98 5.70 -10.17 11.83
N TYR A 99 4.58 -10.46 12.49
CA TYR A 99 3.33 -9.79 12.25
C TYR A 99 3.47 -8.30 12.53
N LEU A 100 2.62 -7.47 11.91
CA LEU A 100 2.55 -6.09 12.35
C LEU A 100 2.10 -6.05 13.80
N ASN A 101 2.92 -5.42 14.62
CA ASN A 101 2.61 -5.05 15.99
C ASN A 101 2.17 -3.59 16.01
N ALA A 102 1.65 -3.13 17.16
CA ALA A 102 1.13 -1.77 17.27
C ALA A 102 2.17 -0.69 16.89
N ASP A 103 3.45 -0.94 17.19
CA ASP A 103 4.54 0.01 16.98
C ASP A 103 4.95 0.12 15.51
N ASN A 104 5.02 -1.00 14.77
CA ASN A 104 5.34 -0.98 13.34
C ASN A 104 4.12 -0.67 12.45
N MET A 105 2.89 -0.80 12.96
CA MET A 105 1.66 -0.50 12.22
C MET A 105 1.51 1.00 11.93
N LEU A 106 1.78 1.86 12.93
CA LEU A 106 1.71 3.30 12.73
C LEU A 106 2.78 3.79 11.74
N ALA A 107 3.98 3.22 11.82
CA ALA A 107 5.08 3.51 10.91
C ALA A 107 4.73 3.12 9.46
N LYS A 108 4.21 1.89 9.26
CA LYS A 108 3.80 1.44 7.92
C LYS A 108 2.65 2.26 7.36
N LYS A 109 1.67 2.62 8.19
CA LYS A 109 0.59 3.54 7.80
C LYS A 109 1.12 4.91 7.37
N ASP A 110 2.07 5.47 8.10
CA ASP A 110 2.71 6.74 7.76
C ASP A 110 3.43 6.65 6.40
N GLN A 111 4.12 5.53 6.15
CA GLN A 111 4.74 5.24 4.85
C GLN A 111 3.69 5.23 3.72
N PHE A 112 2.61 4.45 3.86
CA PHE A 112 1.50 4.39 2.90
C PHE A 112 0.92 5.78 2.58
N TYR A 113 0.71 6.60 3.61
CA TYR A 113 0.15 7.93 3.43
C TYR A 113 1.11 8.87 2.70
N VAL A 114 2.40 8.86 3.04
CA VAL A 114 3.39 9.66 2.31
C VAL A 114 3.48 9.21 0.85
N THR A 115 3.54 7.91 0.58
CA THR A 115 3.58 7.38 -0.79
C THR A 115 2.33 7.75 -1.59
N GLY A 116 1.13 7.56 -1.01
CA GLY A 116 -0.13 7.89 -1.66
C GLY A 116 -0.33 9.40 -1.87
N LEU A 117 0.18 10.26 -0.98
CA LEU A 117 0.14 11.71 -1.19
C LEU A 117 1.08 12.18 -2.32
N LEU A 118 2.14 11.43 -2.61
CA LEU A 118 3.13 11.78 -3.62
C LEU A 118 2.93 11.06 -4.96
N HIS A 119 2.07 10.04 -5.04
CA HIS A 119 1.99 9.15 -6.22
C HIS A 119 1.78 9.89 -7.56
N ASP A 120 0.99 10.96 -7.54
CA ASP A 120 0.64 11.77 -8.72
C ASP A 120 1.23 13.20 -8.67
N ILE A 121 2.21 13.47 -7.78
CA ILE A 121 2.72 14.83 -7.52
C ILE A 121 3.37 15.48 -8.76
N GLY A 122 3.87 14.67 -9.70
CA GLY A 122 4.48 15.15 -10.94
C GLY A 122 3.50 15.66 -11.99
N ARG A 123 2.18 15.57 -11.76
CA ARG A 123 1.16 16.10 -12.70
C ARG A 123 1.30 17.60 -12.96
N VAL A 124 1.74 18.37 -11.97
CA VAL A 124 1.98 19.82 -12.16
C VAL A 124 2.98 20.06 -13.29
N ALA A 125 4.11 19.37 -13.28
CA ALA A 125 5.12 19.50 -14.32
C ALA A 125 4.62 19.01 -15.69
N GLN A 126 3.80 17.95 -15.71
CA GLN A 126 3.16 17.51 -16.94
C GLN A 126 2.27 18.60 -17.56
N TYR A 127 1.52 19.33 -16.74
CA TYR A 127 0.68 20.42 -17.21
C TYR A 127 1.48 21.67 -17.62
N GLU A 128 2.59 21.97 -16.95
CA GLU A 128 3.35 23.21 -17.19
C GLU A 128 4.43 23.10 -18.28
N THR A 129 5.15 21.98 -18.34
CA THR A 129 6.34 21.82 -19.19
C THR A 129 6.21 20.69 -20.20
N GLY A 130 5.18 19.85 -20.08
CA GLY A 130 5.03 18.62 -20.85
C GLY A 130 6.00 17.51 -20.41
N GLU A 131 6.74 17.70 -19.32
CA GLU A 131 7.59 16.67 -18.71
C GLU A 131 6.73 15.46 -18.30
N HIS A 132 7.24 14.24 -18.49
CA HIS A 132 6.51 13.05 -18.07
C HIS A 132 6.37 13.05 -16.54
N HIS A 133 5.13 12.94 -16.05
CA HIS A 133 4.81 13.09 -14.63
C HIS A 133 5.56 12.12 -13.71
N SER A 134 6.00 10.95 -14.17
CA SER A 134 6.82 10.06 -13.34
C SER A 134 8.23 10.57 -13.12
N VAL A 135 8.86 11.15 -14.15
CA VAL A 135 10.22 11.71 -14.04
C VAL A 135 10.20 12.95 -13.14
N ALA A 136 9.26 13.86 -13.41
CA ALA A 136 9.05 15.04 -12.58
C ALA A 136 8.67 14.66 -11.14
N GLY A 137 7.79 13.66 -11.01
CA GLY A 137 7.28 13.16 -9.73
C GLY A 137 8.40 12.65 -8.83
N VAL A 138 9.32 11.84 -9.35
CA VAL A 138 10.47 11.34 -8.58
C VAL A 138 11.34 12.49 -8.08
N ARG A 139 11.69 13.44 -8.96
CA ARG A 139 12.52 14.60 -8.60
C ARG A 139 11.86 15.46 -7.52
N ILE A 140 10.57 15.75 -7.66
CA ILE A 140 9.81 16.53 -6.69
C ILE A 140 9.67 15.77 -5.37
N ALA A 141 9.33 14.48 -5.43
CA ALA A 141 9.19 13.64 -4.26
C ALA A 141 10.53 13.53 -3.49
N GLU A 142 11.65 13.30 -4.17
CA GLU A 142 12.96 13.18 -3.54
C GLU A 142 13.33 14.43 -2.74
N LYS A 143 13.08 15.62 -3.32
CA LYS A 143 13.27 16.89 -2.63
C LYS A 143 12.41 16.99 -1.38
N LEU A 144 11.09 16.81 -1.51
CA LEU A 144 10.14 16.92 -0.40
C LEU A 144 10.45 15.92 0.73
N LEU A 145 10.76 14.67 0.36
CA LEU A 145 11.10 13.60 1.30
C LEU A 145 12.40 13.92 2.06
N THR A 146 13.40 14.51 1.39
CA THR A 146 14.64 14.96 2.04
C THR A 146 14.36 16.07 3.04
N GLU A 147 13.56 17.07 2.66
CA GLU A 147 13.24 18.24 3.50
C GLU A 147 12.42 17.88 4.76
N ILE A 148 11.58 16.85 4.70
CA ILE A 148 10.84 16.36 5.87
C ILE A 148 11.63 15.34 6.73
N GLU A 149 12.89 15.08 6.37
CA GLU A 149 13.79 14.09 6.99
C GLU A 149 13.21 12.67 6.94
N TYR A 150 12.65 12.28 5.80
CA TYR A 150 12.03 10.98 5.61
C TYR A 150 13.06 9.83 5.68
N PRO A 151 12.75 8.69 6.33
CA PRO A 151 13.71 7.59 6.47
C PRO A 151 14.19 7.09 5.11
N SER A 152 15.51 6.93 4.95
CA SER A 152 16.13 6.54 3.67
C SER A 152 15.67 5.15 3.18
N GLU A 153 15.36 4.23 4.09
CA GLU A 153 14.77 2.94 3.77
C GLU A 153 13.40 3.07 3.08
N TRP A 154 12.55 3.95 3.59
CA TRP A 154 11.20 4.18 3.05
C TRP A 154 11.24 5.04 1.79
N MET A 155 12.18 5.99 1.73
CA MET A 155 12.36 6.88 0.60
C MET A 155 12.55 6.09 -0.70
N ARG A 156 13.41 5.06 -0.69
CA ARG A 156 13.67 4.23 -1.87
C ARG A 156 12.40 3.57 -2.40
N GLU A 157 11.61 2.95 -1.53
CA GLU A 157 10.35 2.29 -1.89
C GLU A 157 9.33 3.31 -2.41
N THR A 158 9.19 4.46 -1.74
CA THR A 158 8.29 5.55 -2.15
C THR A 158 8.66 6.12 -3.52
N LEU A 159 9.94 6.44 -3.75
CA LEU A 159 10.41 6.97 -5.04
C LEU A 159 10.22 5.96 -6.17
N GLN A 160 10.42 4.68 -5.90
CA GLN A 160 10.13 3.63 -6.86
C GLN A 160 8.65 3.62 -7.24
N ILE A 161 7.73 3.71 -6.27
CA ILE A 161 6.28 3.71 -6.54
C ILE A 161 5.88 4.97 -7.33
N VAL A 162 6.41 6.14 -6.99
CA VAL A 162 6.15 7.41 -7.70
C VAL A 162 6.71 7.37 -9.14
N GLY A 163 7.85 6.71 -9.35
CA GLY A 163 8.54 6.67 -10.64
C GLY A 163 8.00 5.66 -11.66
N VAL A 164 7.18 4.69 -11.24
CA VAL A 164 6.76 3.59 -12.11
C VAL A 164 5.44 3.92 -12.81
N HIS A 165 5.52 4.53 -14.00
CA HIS A 165 4.45 4.44 -15.01
C HIS A 165 4.85 3.83 -16.36
N HIS A 166 6.10 3.39 -16.59
CA HIS A 166 6.44 2.69 -17.84
C HIS A 166 7.46 1.55 -17.67
N GLY A 167 7.05 0.36 -18.12
CA GLY A 167 7.92 -0.78 -18.43
C GLY A 167 8.49 -1.50 -17.21
N ARG A 168 7.97 -2.68 -16.89
CA ARG A 168 8.66 -3.61 -15.99
C ARG A 168 8.72 -5.01 -16.59
N GLU A 169 9.92 -5.58 -16.53
CA GLU A 169 10.10 -7.00 -16.29
C GLU A 169 9.72 -7.28 -14.83
N GLU A 170 8.90 -8.30 -14.61
CA GLU A 170 8.46 -8.75 -13.29
C GLU A 170 9.66 -9.29 -12.52
N THR A 171 10.23 -8.48 -11.61
CA THR A 171 11.17 -9.02 -10.62
C THR A 171 10.38 -9.60 -9.46
N ASP A 172 10.32 -10.93 -9.43
CA ASP A 172 9.74 -11.76 -8.39
C ASP A 172 10.55 -11.58 -7.08
N GLY A 173 10.07 -10.73 -6.17
CA GLY A 173 10.71 -10.55 -4.85
C GLY A 173 10.42 -9.21 -4.18
N GLU A 174 9.74 -9.27 -3.04
CA GLU A 174 9.51 -8.29 -1.95
C GLU A 174 9.27 -6.78 -2.19
N LEU A 175 9.64 -6.19 -3.34
CA LEU A 175 9.21 -4.88 -3.87
C LEU A 175 7.74 -4.91 -4.34
N SER A 176 6.88 -5.46 -3.48
CA SER A 176 5.93 -6.50 -3.89
C SER A 176 4.55 -6.41 -3.27
N ARG A 177 4.27 -5.49 -2.33
CA ARG A 177 2.95 -5.38 -1.68
C ARG A 177 2.43 -3.96 -1.62
N MET A 178 3.21 -2.98 -1.16
CA MET A 178 2.75 -1.59 -1.06
C MET A 178 2.39 -1.01 -2.43
N GLU A 179 3.24 -1.20 -3.43
CA GLU A 179 2.98 -0.76 -4.80
C GLU A 179 1.66 -1.31 -5.34
N TYR A 180 1.41 -2.61 -5.13
CA TYR A 180 0.17 -3.26 -5.52
C TYR A 180 -1.04 -2.54 -4.91
N TYR A 181 -1.02 -2.28 -3.61
CA TYR A 181 -2.12 -1.60 -2.94
C TYR A 181 -2.30 -0.15 -3.37
N ILE A 182 -1.21 0.61 -3.56
CA ILE A 182 -1.28 2.01 -4.05
C ILE A 182 -1.87 2.05 -5.46
N ARG A 183 -1.38 1.22 -6.38
CA ARG A 183 -1.88 1.16 -7.76
C ARG A 183 -3.33 0.70 -7.82
N ARG A 184 -3.68 -0.32 -7.02
CA ARG A 184 -5.05 -0.81 -6.90
C ARG A 184 -5.97 0.26 -6.32
N ALA A 185 -5.50 1.00 -5.32
CA ALA A 185 -6.27 2.07 -4.70
C ALA A 185 -6.49 3.26 -5.65
N ASP A 186 -5.47 3.69 -6.41
CA ASP A 186 -5.60 4.72 -7.46
C ASP A 186 -6.63 4.34 -8.53
N HIS A 187 -6.71 3.05 -8.85
CA HIS A 187 -7.72 2.57 -9.79
C HIS A 187 -9.12 2.56 -9.17
N LEU A 188 -9.28 1.99 -7.98
CA LEU A 188 -10.57 1.81 -7.32
C LEU A 188 -11.16 3.08 -6.73
N SER A 189 -10.35 4.11 -6.45
CA SER A 189 -10.85 5.41 -5.97
C SER A 189 -11.56 6.21 -7.07
N ARG A 190 -11.44 5.81 -8.35
CA ARG A 190 -12.10 6.47 -9.48
C ARG A 190 -13.56 6.05 -9.57
N ASN A 191 -14.49 7.01 -9.50
CA ASN A 191 -15.93 6.77 -9.62
C ASN A 191 -16.39 6.58 -11.07
N CYS A 192 -15.80 5.64 -11.82
CA CYS A 192 -16.09 5.51 -13.26
C CYS A 192 -17.54 5.10 -13.55
N PHE A 193 -18.24 4.46 -12.62
CA PHE A 193 -19.65 4.11 -12.72
C PHE A 193 -20.60 5.33 -12.73
N PHE A 194 -20.11 6.51 -12.32
CA PHE A 194 -20.86 7.77 -12.29
C PHE A 194 -20.14 8.89 -13.07
N CYS A 195 -19.29 8.53 -14.04
CA CYS A 195 -18.49 9.50 -14.78
C CYS A 195 -19.25 10.09 -15.98
N GLU A 196 -19.48 11.41 -15.96
CA GLU A 196 -20.13 12.14 -17.04
C GLU A 196 -19.29 12.14 -18.34
N ALA A 197 -17.96 12.14 -18.24
CA ALA A 197 -17.04 12.04 -19.37
C ALA A 197 -16.74 10.58 -19.79
N SER A 198 -17.61 9.63 -19.46
CA SER A 198 -17.38 8.21 -19.74
C SER A 198 -17.30 7.88 -21.24
N ASP A 199 -18.02 8.62 -22.08
CA ASP A 199 -18.04 8.40 -23.54
C ASP A 199 -16.71 8.74 -24.22
N SER A 200 -15.96 9.72 -23.69
CA SER A 200 -14.65 10.15 -24.22
C SER A 200 -13.47 9.58 -23.44
N CYS A 201 -13.72 8.72 -22.45
CA CYS A 201 -12.68 8.18 -21.58
C CYS A 201 -11.72 7.27 -22.34
N LYS A 202 -10.41 7.47 -22.10
CA LYS A 202 -9.32 6.69 -22.72
C LYS A 202 -9.28 5.21 -22.32
N TRP A 203 -9.86 4.84 -21.17
CA TRP A 203 -9.89 3.46 -20.71
C TRP A 203 -11.07 2.73 -21.34
N LYS A 204 -10.89 1.46 -21.69
CA LYS A 204 -12.01 0.61 -22.14
C LYS A 204 -12.98 0.36 -20.99
N LYS A 205 -14.23 0.04 -21.29
CA LYS A 205 -15.28 -0.11 -20.26
C LYS A 205 -14.91 -1.17 -19.22
N GLU A 206 -14.23 -2.23 -19.65
CA GLU A 206 -13.78 -3.36 -18.83
C GLU A 206 -12.59 -3.00 -17.92
N GLU A 207 -11.84 -1.95 -18.26
CA GLU A 207 -10.69 -1.45 -17.50
C GLU A 207 -11.11 -0.39 -16.46
N ARG A 208 -12.37 0.04 -16.46
CA ARG A 208 -12.87 1.09 -15.58
C ARG A 208 -13.40 0.51 -14.28
N ASN A 209 -13.32 1.27 -13.19
CA ASN A 209 -13.97 0.88 -11.95
C ASN A 209 -15.50 1.03 -12.05
N GLN A 210 -16.19 -0.09 -12.29
CA GLN A 210 -17.66 -0.14 -12.44
C GLN A 210 -18.39 -0.49 -11.15
N THR A 211 -17.67 -0.59 -10.04
CA THR A 211 -18.20 -1.09 -8.77
C THR A 211 -17.85 -0.18 -7.61
N ILE A 212 -18.65 -0.25 -6.54
CA ILE A 212 -18.26 0.28 -5.24
C ILE A 212 -17.70 -0.91 -4.45
N CYS A 213 -16.40 -0.89 -4.18
CA CYS A 213 -15.74 -1.87 -3.31
C CYS A 213 -15.67 -1.29 -1.90
N TRP A 214 -16.19 -2.03 -0.92
CA TRP A 214 -16.08 -1.76 0.51
C TRP A 214 -14.99 -2.65 1.09
#